data_AF-R6XM33-F1
#
_entry.id   AF-R6XM33-F1
#
_cell.length_a   1.000
_cell.length_b   1.000
_cell.length_c   1.000
_cell.angle_alpha   90.00
_cell.angle_beta   90.00
_cell.angle_gamma   90.00
#
_symmetry.space_group_name_H-M   'P 1'
#
loop_
_entity.id
_entity.type
_entity.pdbx_description
1 polymer ?
#
loop_
_entity_poly.entity_id
_entity_poly.type
_entity_poly.pdbx_seq_one_letter_code
_entity_poly.pdbx_strand_id
1 'polypeptide(L)'
;MERKYNSFDIAAEVYENVKLPGFFKYHRIYRNVHVEELKVTLKNNPYKIEKGRYILIECKKNFDEIFEQVLEKYLRSIIRQNLLKKKNILIVGLGNEEYSPDALGPKTAKMINATKHLNKKSKKNVAVIYPNVMSKTGMETSDIVKAIVDKEQIDLVIAIDSLATRKIDRLNKVIQITDTGISPGAGIGNYRKRMVQEYLKVPVIAIGVATVVDSYSLLYEYFDKTNLSKI
;
A
#
# COMPACT_ATOMS: atom_id res chain seq x y z
N MET A 1 20.46 23.62 -2.17
CA MET A 1 19.63 22.85 -3.13
C MET A 1 18.98 21.71 -2.33
N GLU A 2 17.88 22.00 -1.62
CA GLU A 2 17.24 21.05 -0.71
C GLU A 2 16.52 19.95 -1.50
N ARG A 3 17.10 18.74 -1.57
CA ARG A 3 16.36 17.57 -2.04
C ARG A 3 15.33 17.18 -0.97
N LYS A 4 14.05 17.40 -1.30
CA LYS A 4 12.87 16.94 -0.54
C LYS A 4 12.80 15.40 -0.51
N TYR A 5 13.59 14.76 0.33
CA TYR A 5 13.40 13.34 0.71
C TYR A 5 12.26 13.20 1.73
N ASN A 6 11.07 13.72 1.42
CA ASN A 6 9.90 13.71 2.33
C ASN A 6 8.73 12.88 1.78
N SER A 7 8.95 11.96 0.84
CA SER A 7 7.96 10.91 0.57
C SER A 7 8.14 9.82 1.62
N PHE A 8 7.10 9.59 2.39
CA PHE A 8 6.97 8.45 3.28
C PHE A 8 5.93 7.52 2.68
N ASP A 9 6.31 6.29 2.37
CA ASP A 9 5.37 5.31 1.83
C ASP A 9 4.54 4.67 2.96
N ILE A 10 5.14 4.55 4.15
CA ILE A 10 4.47 4.11 5.37
C ILE A 10 3.98 5.32 6.14
N ALA A 11 2.66 5.43 6.25
CA ALA A 11 2.00 6.57 6.87
C ALA A 11 2.51 6.76 8.32
N ALA A 12 2.64 5.68 9.10
CA ALA A 12 3.08 5.74 10.50
C ALA A 12 4.48 6.31 10.74
N GLU A 13 5.29 6.51 9.70
CA GLU A 13 6.60 7.19 9.80
C GLU A 13 6.48 8.72 9.81
N VAL A 14 5.35 9.27 9.37
CA VAL A 14 5.17 10.73 9.26
C VAL A 14 4.66 11.35 10.56
N TYR A 15 3.98 10.56 11.40
CA TYR A 15 3.08 11.11 12.42
C TYR A 15 3.29 10.57 13.84
N GLU A 16 4.52 10.19 14.22
CA GLU A 16 4.82 9.55 15.51
C GLU A 16 4.25 10.30 16.75
N ASN A 17 3.98 11.60 16.67
CA ASN A 17 3.40 12.41 17.76
C ASN A 17 2.21 13.30 17.32
N VAL A 18 1.20 12.76 16.64
CA VAL A 18 0.06 13.58 16.17
C VAL A 18 -1.09 13.63 17.17
N LYS A 19 -1.18 14.74 17.91
CA LYS A 19 -2.40 15.26 18.54
C LYS A 19 -2.89 16.48 17.76
N LEU A 20 -3.26 16.28 16.49
CA LEU A 20 -3.83 17.36 15.67
C LEU A 20 -5.31 17.10 15.36
N PRO A 21 -6.14 18.16 15.27
CA PRO A 21 -7.51 18.04 14.77
C PRO A 21 -7.54 17.32 13.42
N GLY A 22 -8.51 16.42 13.25
CA GLY A 22 -8.70 15.66 12.01
C GLY A 22 -7.83 14.43 11.83
N PHE A 23 -7.02 14.07 12.83
CA PHE A 23 -6.28 12.81 12.90
C PHE A 23 -6.84 11.97 14.06
N PHE A 24 -7.36 10.79 13.74
CA PHE A 24 -7.90 9.87 14.74
C PHE A 24 -7.10 8.57 14.70
N LYS A 25 -6.42 8.26 15.81
CA LYS A 25 -5.54 7.10 15.93
C LYS A 25 -6.15 6.07 16.87
N TYR A 26 -6.13 4.81 16.45
CA TYR A 26 -6.56 3.66 17.24
C TYR A 26 -5.45 2.63 17.24
N HIS A 27 -5.15 2.06 18.41
CA HIS A 27 -4.16 1.00 18.55
C HIS A 27 -4.85 -0.25 19.10
N ARG A 28 -4.55 -1.41 18.51
CA ARG A 28 -5.00 -2.71 18.98
C ARG A 28 -3.83 -3.68 18.96
N ILE A 29 -3.78 -4.56 19.96
CA ILE A 29 -2.76 -5.60 20.05
C ILE A 29 -3.48 -6.94 20.04
N TYR A 30 -3.06 -7.81 19.12
CA TYR A 30 -3.51 -9.20 18.98
C TYR A 30 -2.31 -10.11 19.21
N ARG A 31 -2.06 -10.49 20.47
CA ARG A 31 -0.85 -11.24 20.88
C ARG A 31 0.43 -10.54 20.40
N ASN A 32 1.13 -11.08 19.41
CA ASN A 32 2.37 -10.56 18.79
C ASN A 32 2.13 -9.59 17.62
N VAL A 33 0.88 -9.36 17.23
CA VAL A 33 0.50 -8.49 16.11
C VAL A 33 0.01 -7.15 16.64
N HIS A 34 0.67 -6.07 16.22
CA HIS A 34 0.32 -4.71 16.54
C HIS A 34 -0.42 -4.08 15.36
N VAL A 35 -1.60 -3.52 15.63
CA VAL A 35 -2.39 -2.84 14.60
C VAL A 35 -2.60 -1.39 14.97
N GLU A 36 -2.15 -0.51 14.09
CA GLU A 36 -2.34 0.92 14.20
C GLU A 36 -3.27 1.40 13.07
N GLU A 37 -4.42 1.95 13.44
CA GLU A 37 -5.33 2.59 12.49
C GLU A 37 -5.23 4.10 12.62
N LEU A 38 -4.95 4.80 11.52
CA LEU A 38 -5.08 6.23 11.41
C LEU A 38 -6.23 6.56 10.45
N LYS A 39 -7.10 7.46 10.89
CA LYS A 39 -8.09 8.12 10.03
C LYS A 39 -7.75 9.60 9.92
N VAL A 40 -7.47 10.04 8.70
CA VAL A 40 -7.23 11.44 8.35
C VAL A 40 -8.48 12.00 7.70
N THR A 41 -9.03 13.09 8.21
CA THR A 41 -10.24 13.74 7.66
C THR A 41 -9.95 15.03 6.91
N LEU A 42 -8.76 15.62 7.11
CA LEU A 42 -8.33 16.89 6.51
C LEU A 42 -7.50 16.65 5.26
N LYS A 43 -7.95 17.20 4.12
CA LYS A 43 -7.19 17.17 2.86
C LYS A 43 -5.90 17.98 2.95
N ASN A 44 -5.98 19.18 3.55
CA ASN A 44 -4.81 20.02 3.78
C ASN A 44 -4.36 19.81 5.23
N ASN A 45 -3.25 19.10 5.41
CA ASN A 45 -2.66 18.84 6.73
C ASN A 45 -1.14 19.05 6.67
N PRO A 46 -0.49 19.37 7.80
CA PRO A 46 0.95 19.71 7.83
C PRO A 46 1.85 18.56 7.36
N TYR A 47 1.36 17.32 7.44
CA TYR A 47 2.08 16.11 7.06
C TYR A 47 1.94 15.74 5.57
N LYS A 48 1.08 16.46 4.82
CA LYS A 48 0.78 16.20 3.40
C LYS A 48 0.37 14.75 3.13
N ILE A 49 -0.27 14.12 4.12
CA ILE A 49 -0.85 12.79 3.97
C ILE A 49 -2.24 12.92 3.35
N GLU A 50 -2.64 11.97 2.53
CA GLU A 50 -3.97 12.01 1.93
C GLU A 50 -5.09 11.75 2.96
N LYS A 51 -6.25 12.33 2.68
CA LYS A 51 -7.45 12.06 3.48
C LYS A 51 -7.91 10.62 3.25
N GLY A 52 -8.03 9.85 4.33
CA GLY A 52 -8.59 8.51 4.31
C GLY A 52 -8.15 7.69 5.51
N ARG A 53 -8.14 6.37 5.35
CA ARG A 53 -7.77 5.40 6.37
C ARG A 53 -6.44 4.77 6.02
N TYR A 54 -5.62 4.57 7.05
CA TYR A 54 -4.37 3.84 7.00
C TYR A 54 -4.40 2.81 8.12
N ILE A 55 -4.17 1.55 7.79
CA ILE A 55 -4.15 0.44 8.74
C ILE A 55 -2.77 -0.18 8.61
N LEU A 56 -1.94 0.00 9.63
CA LEU A 56 -0.63 -0.62 9.72
C LEU A 56 -0.75 -1.89 10.58
N ILE A 57 -0.31 -3.02 10.03
CA ILE A 57 -0.29 -4.30 10.71
C ILE A 57 1.19 -4.71 10.80
N GLU A 58 1.73 -4.68 12.02
CA GLU A 58 3.12 -5.00 12.31
C GLU A 58 3.20 -6.31 13.09
N CYS A 59 4.07 -7.22 12.65
CA CYS A 59 4.40 -8.43 13.39
C CYS A 59 5.85 -8.38 13.90
N LYS A 60 6.03 -8.51 15.21
CA LYS A 60 7.36 -8.42 15.84
C LYS A 60 8.22 -9.67 15.69
N LYS A 61 7.64 -10.82 15.37
CA LYS A 61 8.34 -12.11 15.26
C LYS A 61 8.24 -12.67 13.85
N ASN A 62 7.17 -13.40 13.55
CA ASN A 62 6.93 -14.09 12.28
C ASN A 62 5.48 -13.90 11.84
N PHE A 63 5.20 -13.92 10.54
CA PHE A 63 3.84 -14.01 10.03
C PHE A 63 3.28 -15.41 10.35
N ASP A 64 2.49 -15.47 11.42
CA ASP A 64 1.82 -16.69 11.89
C ASP A 64 0.31 -16.63 11.58
N GLU A 65 -0.42 -17.65 12.02
CA GLU A 65 -1.88 -17.75 11.81
C GLU A 65 -2.63 -16.54 12.40
N ILE A 66 -2.15 -15.97 13.51
CA ILE A 66 -2.78 -14.80 14.13
C ILE A 66 -2.64 -13.59 13.21
N PHE A 67 -1.46 -13.41 12.62
CA PHE A 67 -1.22 -12.36 11.64
C PHE A 67 -2.16 -12.49 10.44
N GLU A 68 -2.31 -13.70 9.89
CA GLU A 68 -3.22 -13.95 8.77
C GLU A 68 -4.68 -13.62 9.12
N GLN A 69 -5.16 -14.05 10.29
CA GLN A 69 -6.51 -13.75 10.76
C GLN A 69 -6.74 -12.24 10.97
N VAL A 70 -5.75 -11.53 11.51
CA VAL A 70 -5.81 -10.08 11.69
C VAL A 70 -5.81 -9.37 10.34
N LEU A 71 -4.92 -9.74 9.42
CA LEU A 71 -4.88 -9.20 8.06
C LEU A 71 -6.21 -9.41 7.34
N GLU A 72 -6.75 -10.63 7.38
CA GLU A 72 -8.04 -10.97 6.78
C GLU A 72 -9.18 -10.11 7.36
N LYS A 73 -9.24 -9.98 8.68
CA LYS A 73 -10.23 -9.15 9.38
C LYS A 73 -10.22 -7.71 8.86
N TYR A 74 -9.03 -7.12 8.75
CA TYR A 74 -8.87 -5.73 8.34
C TYR A 74 -9.13 -5.52 6.85
N LEU A 75 -8.68 -6.43 5.99
CA LEU A 75 -9.02 -6.44 4.57
C LEU A 75 -10.53 -6.55 4.35
N ARG A 76 -11.20 -7.48 5.03
CA ARG A 76 -12.67 -7.60 4.95
C ARG A 76 -13.38 -6.33 5.41
N SER A 77 -12.88 -5.67 6.45
CA SER A 77 -13.43 -4.43 6.97
C SER A 77 -13.34 -3.29 5.94
N ILE A 78 -12.15 -3.03 5.40
CA ILE A 78 -11.95 -1.93 4.44
C ILE A 78 -12.62 -2.20 3.10
N ILE A 79 -12.62 -3.45 2.62
CA ILE A 79 -13.33 -3.83 1.39
C ILE A 79 -14.82 -3.62 1.55
N ARG A 80 -15.43 -4.04 2.67
CA ARG A 80 -16.88 -3.85 2.91
C ARG A 80 -17.30 -2.39 2.95
N GLN A 81 -16.43 -1.50 3.41
CA GLN A 81 -16.72 -0.07 3.49
C GLN A 81 -16.64 0.62 2.12
N ASN A 82 -15.82 0.10 1.21
CA ASN A 82 -15.60 0.69 -0.12
C ASN A 82 -16.37 -0.02 -1.24
N LEU A 83 -16.74 -1.29 -1.07
CA LEU A 83 -17.43 -2.06 -2.09
C LEU A 83 -18.95 -1.84 -2.04
N LEU A 84 -19.51 -1.39 -3.16
CA LEU A 84 -20.95 -1.22 -3.35
C LEU A 84 -21.65 -2.57 -3.67
N LYS A 85 -22.91 -2.53 -4.09
CA LYS A 85 -23.72 -3.73 -4.40
C LYS A 85 -23.17 -4.57 -5.56
N LYS A 86 -22.51 -3.94 -6.55
CA LYS A 86 -21.83 -4.61 -7.68
C LYS A 86 -20.41 -5.03 -7.28
N LYS A 87 -19.91 -6.12 -7.87
CA LYS A 87 -18.78 -6.89 -7.31
C LYS A 87 -17.75 -7.30 -8.34
N ASN A 88 -17.45 -6.41 -9.28
CA ASN A 88 -16.30 -6.55 -10.16
C ASN A 88 -15.08 -5.92 -9.47
N ILE A 89 -14.16 -6.76 -9.01
CA ILE A 89 -12.94 -6.33 -8.33
C ILE A 89 -11.78 -6.56 -9.29
N LEU A 90 -10.93 -5.55 -9.46
CA LEU A 90 -9.66 -5.69 -10.15
C LEU A 90 -8.53 -5.68 -9.12
N ILE A 91 -7.74 -6.74 -9.11
CA ILE A 91 -6.51 -6.81 -8.33
C ILE A 91 -5.35 -6.48 -9.25
N VAL A 92 -4.50 -5.55 -8.83
CA VAL A 92 -3.34 -5.06 -9.59
C VAL A 92 -2.08 -5.32 -8.78
N GLY A 93 -1.22 -6.22 -9.26
CA GLY A 93 0.13 -6.38 -8.74
C GLY A 93 1.05 -5.32 -9.34
N LEU A 94 1.48 -4.35 -8.53
CA LEU A 94 2.39 -3.28 -8.92
C LEU A 94 3.84 -3.68 -8.66
N GLY A 95 4.70 -3.31 -9.60
CA GLY A 95 6.14 -3.50 -9.50
C GLY A 95 6.73 -4.27 -10.68
N ASN A 96 8.01 -4.56 -10.58
CA ASN A 96 8.79 -5.27 -11.59
C ASN A 96 9.22 -6.65 -11.06
N GLU A 97 8.71 -7.72 -11.68
CA GLU A 97 9.04 -9.11 -11.29
C GLU A 97 10.54 -9.42 -11.43
N GLU A 98 11.27 -8.74 -12.33
CA GLU A 98 12.72 -8.90 -12.54
C GLU A 98 13.57 -8.22 -11.44
N TYR A 99 13.00 -7.30 -10.65
CA TYR A 99 13.71 -6.59 -9.59
C TYR A 99 13.21 -7.08 -8.24
N SER A 100 13.97 -7.96 -7.58
CA SER A 100 13.55 -8.69 -6.37
C SER A 100 12.88 -7.84 -5.29
N PRO A 101 13.38 -6.62 -4.94
CA PRO A 101 12.75 -5.79 -3.90
C PRO A 101 11.36 -5.25 -4.29
N ASP A 102 11.05 -5.18 -5.58
CA ASP A 102 9.80 -4.67 -6.16
C ASP A 102 8.90 -5.79 -6.75
N ALA A 103 9.36 -7.04 -6.71
CA ALA A 103 8.66 -8.18 -7.29
C ALA A 103 7.47 -8.69 -6.45
N LEU A 104 7.24 -8.15 -5.25
CA LEU A 104 6.20 -8.65 -4.35
C LEU A 104 4.80 -8.52 -4.96
N GLY A 105 4.43 -7.34 -5.47
CA GLY A 105 3.11 -7.10 -6.05
C GLY A 105 2.76 -8.10 -7.17
N PRO A 106 3.61 -8.29 -8.20
CA PRO A 106 3.40 -9.29 -9.23
C PRO A 106 3.30 -10.73 -8.69
N LYS A 107 4.20 -11.11 -7.77
CA LYS A 107 4.19 -12.46 -7.17
C LYS A 107 2.93 -12.73 -6.37
N THR A 108 2.47 -11.77 -5.57
CA THR A 108 1.22 -11.89 -4.80
C THR A 108 0.02 -11.96 -5.74
N ALA A 109 -0.06 -11.09 -6.75
CA ALA A 109 -1.16 -11.10 -7.72
C ALA A 109 -1.24 -12.45 -8.46
N LYS A 110 -0.10 -13.02 -8.86
CA LYS A 110 -0.03 -14.32 -9.54
C LYS A 110 -0.61 -15.48 -8.73
N MET A 111 -0.63 -15.40 -7.41
CA MET A 111 -1.19 -16.42 -6.52
C MET A 111 -2.70 -16.28 -6.29
N ILE A 112 -3.34 -15.22 -6.83
CA ILE A 112 -4.76 -14.96 -6.62
C ILE A 112 -5.60 -15.57 -7.75
N ASN A 113 -6.59 -16.38 -7.35
CA ASN A 113 -7.52 -17.01 -8.29
C ASN A 113 -8.43 -15.97 -8.95
N ALA A 114 -8.24 -15.74 -10.24
CA ALA A 114 -9.15 -14.93 -11.04
C ALA A 114 -10.47 -15.67 -11.26
N THR A 115 -11.60 -15.00 -11.01
CA THR A 115 -12.94 -15.61 -11.13
C THR A 115 -13.85 -14.88 -12.13
N LYS A 116 -13.47 -13.70 -12.63
CA LYS A 116 -14.32 -12.90 -13.54
C LYS A 116 -14.70 -13.65 -14.82
N HIS A 117 -13.82 -14.50 -15.35
CA HIS A 117 -14.07 -15.30 -16.54
C HIS A 117 -15.06 -16.46 -16.33
N LEU A 118 -15.31 -16.87 -15.08
CA LEU A 118 -16.09 -18.08 -14.79
C LEU A 118 -17.59 -17.92 -15.05
N ASN A 119 -18.09 -16.70 -15.30
CA ASN A 119 -19.44 -16.32 -15.76
C ASN A 119 -20.63 -17.04 -15.08
N LYS A 120 -20.39 -17.67 -13.93
CA LYS A 120 -21.38 -18.32 -13.08
C LYS A 120 -21.81 -17.34 -12.01
N LYS A 121 -22.95 -17.62 -11.36
CA LYS A 121 -23.60 -16.91 -10.22
C LYS A 121 -22.70 -16.67 -8.99
N SER A 122 -21.38 -16.69 -9.13
CA SER A 122 -20.41 -16.36 -8.10
C SER A 122 -20.72 -14.96 -7.58
N LYS A 123 -20.84 -14.86 -6.27
CA LYS A 123 -21.19 -13.61 -5.62
C LYS A 123 -20.05 -12.59 -5.70
N LYS A 124 -18.90 -12.81 -6.38
CA LYS A 124 -17.77 -11.86 -6.51
C LYS A 124 -16.93 -12.17 -7.76
N ASN A 125 -16.83 -11.21 -8.68
CA ASN A 125 -16.07 -11.34 -9.93
C ASN A 125 -14.69 -10.69 -9.77
N VAL A 126 -13.64 -11.49 -9.67
CA VAL A 126 -12.27 -11.00 -9.46
C VAL A 126 -11.49 -11.11 -10.78
N ALA A 127 -11.01 -9.98 -11.29
CA ALA A 127 -9.98 -9.90 -12.31
C ALA A 127 -8.63 -9.64 -11.64
N VAL A 128 -7.55 -10.11 -12.26
CA VAL A 128 -6.19 -9.96 -11.73
C VAL A 128 -5.26 -9.60 -12.88
N ILE A 129 -4.42 -8.58 -12.68
CA ILE A 129 -3.37 -8.18 -13.62
C ILE A 129 -2.09 -7.79 -12.87
N TYR A 130 -0.96 -7.82 -13.57
CA TYR A 130 0.33 -7.32 -13.09
C TYR A 130 1.06 -6.70 -14.29
N PRO A 131 0.76 -5.41 -14.61
CA PRO A 131 1.08 -4.82 -15.91
C PRO A 131 2.56 -4.46 -16.11
N ASN A 132 3.46 -4.85 -15.20
CA ASN A 132 4.87 -4.44 -15.19
C ASN A 132 5.03 -2.91 -15.01
N VAL A 133 6.26 -2.40 -15.13
CA VAL A 133 6.61 -0.98 -14.96
C VAL A 133 6.63 -0.23 -16.30
N MET A 134 6.42 1.08 -16.25
CA MET A 134 6.42 1.95 -17.45
C MET A 134 7.68 1.79 -18.31
N SER A 135 8.86 1.59 -17.72
CA SER A 135 10.10 1.40 -18.49
C SER A 135 10.10 0.13 -19.35
N LYS A 136 9.22 -0.83 -19.07
CA LYS A 136 9.04 -2.06 -19.85
C LYS A 136 7.87 -1.96 -20.82
N THR A 137 6.79 -1.27 -20.45
CA THR A 137 5.56 -1.19 -21.25
C THR A 137 5.46 0.05 -22.14
N GLY A 138 6.23 1.10 -21.85
CA GLY A 138 6.08 2.42 -22.45
C GLY A 138 4.79 3.15 -22.02
N MET A 139 4.00 2.59 -21.10
CA MET A 139 2.71 3.11 -20.67
C MET A 139 2.67 3.29 -19.15
N GLU A 140 2.05 4.37 -18.70
CA GLU A 140 1.79 4.59 -17.28
C GLU A 140 0.87 3.49 -16.74
N THR A 141 1.29 2.83 -15.66
CA THR A 141 0.53 1.73 -15.06
C THR A 141 -0.88 2.16 -14.64
N SER A 142 -1.04 3.40 -14.18
CA SER A 142 -2.35 3.96 -13.83
C SER A 142 -3.27 4.13 -15.04
N ASP A 143 -2.73 4.39 -16.24
CA ASP A 143 -3.50 4.52 -17.48
C ASP A 143 -3.96 3.16 -18.00
N ILE A 144 -3.09 2.14 -17.92
CA ILE A 144 -3.46 0.75 -18.22
C ILE A 144 -4.62 0.31 -17.31
N VAL A 145 -4.51 0.57 -16.01
CA VAL A 145 -5.55 0.24 -15.03
C VAL A 145 -6.83 1.02 -15.31
N LYS A 146 -6.73 2.31 -15.65
CA LYS A 146 -7.89 3.14 -16.01
C LYS A 146 -8.65 2.56 -17.19
N ALA A 147 -7.94 2.18 -18.26
CA ALA A 147 -8.54 1.58 -19.43
C ALA A 147 -9.30 0.28 -19.10
N ILE A 148 -8.72 -0.57 -18.25
CA ILE A 148 -9.35 -1.82 -17.79
C ILE A 148 -10.57 -1.51 -16.91
N VAL A 149 -10.45 -0.57 -15.97
CA VAL A 149 -11.57 -0.17 -15.09
C VAL A 149 -12.78 0.26 -15.92
N ASP A 150 -12.55 1.12 -16.91
CA ASP A 150 -13.61 1.65 -17.77
C ASP A 150 -14.20 0.58 -18.70
N LYS A 151 -13.34 -0.24 -19.32
CA LYS A 151 -13.77 -1.27 -20.27
C LYS A 151 -14.50 -2.43 -19.60
N GLU A 152 -13.96 -2.90 -18.48
CA GLU A 152 -14.44 -4.11 -17.78
C GLU A 152 -15.46 -3.82 -16.69
N GLN A 153 -15.87 -2.54 -16.54
CA GLN A 153 -16.86 -2.11 -15.56
C GLN A 153 -16.49 -2.57 -14.14
N ILE A 154 -15.25 -2.29 -13.75
CA ILE A 154 -14.73 -2.58 -12.41
C ILE A 154 -15.40 -1.66 -11.40
N ASP A 155 -15.72 -2.18 -10.21
CA ASP A 155 -16.34 -1.44 -9.12
C ASP A 155 -15.36 -1.10 -7.99
N LEU A 156 -14.23 -1.82 -7.90
CA LEU A 156 -13.20 -1.64 -6.89
C LEU A 156 -11.84 -2.08 -7.44
N VAL A 157 -10.81 -1.26 -7.24
CA VAL A 157 -9.42 -1.63 -7.48
C VAL A 157 -8.73 -1.94 -6.17
N ILE A 158 -8.00 -3.06 -6.12
CA ILE A 158 -7.09 -3.41 -5.02
C ILE A 158 -5.68 -3.48 -5.61
N ALA A 159 -4.84 -2.51 -5.30
CA ALA A 159 -3.44 -2.47 -5.71
C ALA A 159 -2.55 -3.10 -4.63
N ILE A 160 -1.61 -3.95 -5.02
CA ILE A 160 -0.63 -4.58 -4.14
C ILE A 160 0.76 -4.13 -4.58
N ASP A 161 1.53 -3.54 -3.68
CA ASP A 161 2.81 -2.90 -4.00
C ASP A 161 3.88 -3.16 -2.94
N SER A 162 5.13 -2.99 -3.37
CA SER A 162 6.31 -2.96 -2.51
C SER A 162 6.51 -1.52 -2.00
N LEU A 163 6.62 -1.32 -0.68
CA LEU A 163 6.83 0.00 -0.09
C LEU A 163 8.23 0.14 0.49
N ALA A 164 8.76 1.36 0.44
CA ALA A 164 9.96 1.72 1.18
C ALA A 164 9.64 2.03 2.65
N THR A 165 10.47 1.54 3.56
CA THR A 165 10.46 1.94 4.99
C THR A 165 11.76 2.64 5.34
N ARG A 166 11.70 3.56 6.30
CA ARG A 166 12.90 4.21 6.88
C ARG A 166 13.42 3.52 8.13
N LYS A 167 12.73 2.49 8.61
CA LYS A 167 13.11 1.74 9.81
C LYS A 167 13.48 0.33 9.44
N ILE A 168 14.74 -0.05 9.67
CA ILE A 168 15.19 -1.43 9.39
C ILE A 168 14.32 -2.44 10.14
N ASP A 169 13.87 -2.10 11.35
CA ASP A 169 13.03 -2.99 12.16
C ASP A 169 11.68 -3.34 11.51
N ARG A 170 11.18 -2.52 10.57
CA ARG A 170 9.91 -2.73 9.85
C ARG A 170 10.07 -3.53 8.57
N LEU A 171 11.29 -3.69 8.08
CA LEU A 171 11.58 -4.45 6.87
C LEU A 171 11.04 -5.87 7.00
N ASN A 172 10.20 -6.29 6.05
CA ASN A 172 9.50 -7.57 6.00
C ASN A 172 8.63 -7.90 7.23
N LYS A 173 8.23 -6.90 8.01
CA LYS A 173 7.40 -7.09 9.22
C LYS A 173 6.10 -6.29 9.21
N VAL A 174 5.92 -5.42 8.22
CA VAL A 174 4.83 -4.45 8.18
C VAL A 174 4.06 -4.53 6.87
N ILE A 175 2.73 -4.60 7.00
CA ILE A 175 1.77 -4.42 5.90
C ILE A 175 0.92 -3.18 6.21
N GLN A 176 0.84 -2.28 5.24
CA GLN A 176 -0.05 -1.12 5.26
C GLN A 176 -1.23 -1.35 4.32
N ILE A 177 -2.44 -1.03 4.78
CA ILE A 177 -3.64 -1.02 3.97
C ILE A 177 -4.23 0.39 4.01
N THR A 178 -4.56 0.95 2.85
CA THR A 178 -5.18 2.29 2.77
C THR A 178 -6.23 2.39 1.68
N ASP A 179 -7.24 3.24 1.87
CA ASP A 179 -8.24 3.60 0.86
C ASP A 179 -7.93 4.93 0.14
N THR A 180 -6.71 5.46 0.30
CA THR A 180 -6.27 6.72 -0.30
C THR A 180 -5.64 6.57 -1.69
N GLY A 181 -5.64 5.35 -2.21
CA GLY A 181 -4.90 4.98 -3.42
C GLY A 181 -3.40 4.83 -3.20
N ILE A 182 -2.64 4.81 -4.29
CA ILE A 182 -1.19 4.61 -4.28
C ILE A 182 -0.50 5.35 -5.41
N SER A 183 0.79 5.64 -5.23
CA SER A 183 1.67 6.23 -6.24
C SER A 183 2.70 5.17 -6.63
N PRO A 184 2.51 4.42 -7.73
CA PRO A 184 3.41 3.32 -8.08
C PRO A 184 4.86 3.80 -8.23
N GLY A 185 5.81 3.17 -7.53
CA GLY A 185 7.23 3.53 -7.59
C GLY A 185 7.64 4.82 -6.85
N ALA A 186 6.81 5.31 -5.91
CA ALA A 186 7.14 6.46 -5.07
C ALA A 186 8.38 6.24 -4.18
N GLY A 187 8.65 5.00 -3.76
CA GLY A 187 9.81 4.64 -2.94
C GLY A 187 11.18 4.85 -3.61
N ILE A 188 11.22 5.13 -4.91
CA ILE A 188 12.45 5.44 -5.68
C ILE A 188 12.49 6.93 -6.07
N GLY A 189 11.64 7.78 -5.48
CA GLY A 189 11.69 9.24 -5.68
C GLY A 189 11.09 9.74 -7.00
N ASN A 190 10.34 8.91 -7.73
CA ASN A 190 9.66 9.31 -8.96
C ASN A 190 8.23 9.79 -8.69
N TYR A 191 7.91 11.01 -9.10
CA TYR A 191 6.53 11.54 -9.10
C TYR A 191 5.73 10.93 -10.27
N ARG A 192 5.24 9.69 -10.10
CA ARG A 192 4.37 9.04 -11.08
C ARG A 192 2.90 9.40 -10.88
N LYS A 193 2.12 9.23 -11.95
CA LYS A 193 0.67 9.44 -11.94
C LYS A 193 -0.01 8.48 -10.97
N ARG A 194 -0.67 9.05 -9.95
CA ARG A 194 -1.26 8.29 -8.84
C ARG A 194 -2.47 7.46 -9.28
N MET A 195 -2.59 6.28 -8.69
CA MET A 195 -3.76 5.41 -8.78
C MET A 195 -4.70 5.73 -7.61
N VAL A 196 -5.63 6.65 -7.85
CA VAL A 196 -6.57 7.17 -6.82
C VAL A 196 -7.99 7.19 -7.36
N GLN A 197 -8.96 7.25 -6.45
CA GLN A 197 -10.38 7.24 -6.81
C GLN A 197 -10.78 8.41 -7.73
N GLU A 198 -10.18 9.59 -7.55
CA GLU A 198 -10.45 10.76 -8.38
C GLU A 198 -10.11 10.52 -9.85
N TYR A 199 -9.04 9.76 -10.10
CA TYR A 199 -8.59 9.43 -11.44
C TYR A 199 -9.32 8.20 -12.01
N LEU A 200 -9.40 7.12 -11.22
CA LEU A 200 -10.02 5.87 -11.67
C LEU A 200 -11.55 5.91 -11.70
N LYS A 201 -12.17 6.84 -10.97
CA LYS A 201 -13.64 6.96 -10.76
C LYS A 201 -14.27 5.81 -9.99
N VAL A 202 -13.45 4.94 -9.39
CA VAL A 202 -13.85 3.83 -8.52
C VAL A 202 -12.96 3.83 -7.27
N PRO A 203 -13.43 3.32 -6.12
CA PRO A 203 -12.61 3.20 -4.93
C PRO A 203 -11.31 2.42 -5.20
N VAL A 204 -10.24 2.83 -4.53
CA VAL A 204 -8.92 2.20 -4.64
C VAL A 204 -8.42 1.86 -3.26
N ILE A 205 -8.21 0.56 -3.01
CA ILE A 205 -7.54 0.07 -1.82
C ILE A 205 -6.11 -0.26 -2.22
N ALA A 206 -5.13 0.28 -1.52
CA ALA A 206 -3.74 -0.07 -1.68
C ALA A 206 -3.27 -0.93 -0.49
N ILE A 207 -2.56 -2.00 -0.80
CA ILE A 207 -1.91 -2.89 0.14
C ILE A 207 -0.42 -2.80 -0.15
N GLY A 208 0.33 -2.27 0.79
CA GLY A 208 1.77 -2.09 0.66
C GLY A 208 2.52 -2.89 1.70
N VAL A 209 3.63 -3.51 1.32
CA VAL A 209 4.48 -4.27 2.24
C VAL A 209 5.87 -3.65 2.26
N ALA A 210 6.42 -3.46 3.45
CA ALA A 210 7.74 -2.87 3.63
C ALA A 210 8.85 -3.84 3.18
N THR A 211 9.23 -3.84 1.90
CA THR A 211 10.24 -4.76 1.33
C THR A 211 11.56 -4.07 0.99
N VAL A 212 11.59 -2.74 1.01
CA VAL A 212 12.75 -1.93 0.65
C VAL A 212 13.09 -0.98 1.80
N VAL A 213 14.37 -0.77 2.08
CA VAL A 213 14.84 0.30 2.96
C VAL A 213 15.63 1.29 2.12
N ASP A 214 15.41 2.59 2.34
CA ASP A 214 16.21 3.62 1.68
C ASP A 214 17.67 3.57 2.15
N SER A 215 18.59 3.70 1.20
CA SER A 215 20.04 3.74 1.44
C SER A 215 20.45 4.80 2.46
N TYR A 216 19.80 5.96 2.44
CA TYR A 216 20.06 7.01 3.44
C TYR A 216 19.64 6.57 4.84
N SER A 217 18.47 5.92 4.97
CA SER A 217 18.01 5.37 6.25
C SER A 217 18.93 4.28 6.77
N LEU A 218 19.44 3.41 5.88
CA LEU A 218 20.45 2.41 6.25
C LEU A 218 21.73 3.06 6.80
N LEU A 219 22.26 4.06 6.10
CA LEU A 219 23.47 4.78 6.53
C LEU A 219 23.23 5.53 7.84
N TYR A 220 22.13 6.28 7.94
CA TYR A 220 21.80 7.04 9.15
C TYR A 220 21.67 6.12 10.37
N GLU A 221 20.93 5.02 10.25
CA GLU A 221 20.77 4.05 11.35
C GLU A 221 22.11 3.37 11.72
N TYR A 222 22.97 3.11 10.73
CA TYR A 222 24.33 2.61 10.98
C TYR A 222 25.19 3.63 11.74
N PHE A 223 25.21 4.90 11.33
CA PHE A 223 25.97 5.97 11.99
C PHE A 223 25.47 6.24 13.42
N ASP A 224 24.15 6.21 13.64
CA ASP A 224 23.54 6.40 14.94
C ASP A 224 23.87 5.24 15.89
N LYS A 225 23.76 3.99 15.42
CA LYS A 225 24.13 2.79 16.19
C LYS A 225 25.62 2.68 16.52
N THR A 226 26.48 3.29 15.69
CA THR A 226 27.94 3.24 15.86
C THR A 226 28.52 4.48 16.57
N ASN A 227 27.70 5.43 17.00
CA ASN A 227 28.10 6.73 17.58
C ASN A 227 29.04 7.57 16.69
N LEU A 228 29.15 7.25 15.40
CA LEU A 228 29.96 8.00 14.44
C LEU A 228 29.31 9.34 14.04
N SER A 229 28.08 9.60 14.47
CA SER A 229 27.38 10.88 14.30
C SER A 229 27.93 12.03 15.16
N LYS A 230 28.94 11.77 16.02
CA LYS A 230 29.57 12.75 16.93
C LYS A 230 30.99 13.18 16.54
N ILE A 231 31.47 12.80 15.35
CA ILE A 231 32.74 13.28 14.77
C ILE A 231 32.40 14.27 13.67
#